data_AF-A0A9Q2QS10-F1
#
_entry.id   AF-A0A9Q2QS10-F1
#
_cell.length_a   1.000
_cell.length_b   1.000
_cell.length_c   1.000
_cell.angle_alpha   90.00
_cell.angle_beta   90.00
_cell.angle_gamma   90.00
#
_symmetry.space_group_name_H-M   'P 1'
#
loop_
_entity.id
_entity.type
_entity.pdbx_description
1 polymer ?
#
loop_
_entity_poly.entity_id
_entity_poly.type
_entity_poly.pdbx_seq_one_letter_code
_entity_poly.pdbx_strand_id
1 'polypeptide(L)' 'LTRVDNTPEFRVPVNHYFMMGDNRDHSNDSRLDVGYVPFENLVGRADVIFFSTDQSAGLLEFWRWPTATRWGRIFDLID' A
#
# COMPACT_ATOMS: atom_id res chain seq x y z
N LEU A 1 -1.80 -15.79 17.48
CA LEU A 1 -0.56 -15.00 17.36
C LEU A 1 0.04 -15.32 16.00
N THR A 2 0.12 -14.34 15.11
CA THR A 2 0.84 -14.51 13.84
C THR A 2 2.34 -14.47 14.10
N ARG A 3 3.14 -14.91 13.11
CA ARG A 3 4.61 -14.96 13.20
C ARG A 3 5.25 -13.59 13.51
N VAL A 4 4.54 -12.49 13.22
CA VAL A 4 5.05 -11.12 13.28
C VAL A 4 4.32 -10.22 14.26
N ASP A 5 3.48 -10.80 15.15
CA ASP A 5 2.83 -10.04 16.22
C ASP A 5 3.85 -9.51 17.24
N ASN A 6 4.93 -10.26 17.45
CA ASN A 6 6.08 -9.85 18.26
C ASN A 6 7.35 -10.02 17.43
N THR A 7 8.16 -8.98 17.37
CA THR A 7 9.43 -8.99 16.63
C THR A 7 10.56 -8.51 17.53
N PRO A 8 11.81 -8.94 17.29
CA PRO A 8 12.98 -8.29 17.86
C PRO A 8 13.06 -6.82 17.44
N GLU A 9 13.84 -6.02 18.18
CA GLU A 9 14.10 -4.63 17.81
C GLU A 9 14.90 -4.54 16.49
N PHE A 10 14.43 -3.70 15.57
CA PHE A 10 15.12 -3.41 14.31
C PHE A 10 15.96 -2.14 14.43
N ARG A 11 17.24 -2.22 14.05
CA ARG A 11 18.12 -1.05 13.92
C ARG A 11 18.27 -0.73 12.44
N VAL A 12 17.50 0.26 11.97
CA VAL A 12 17.50 0.66 10.57
C VAL A 12 18.84 1.32 10.21
N PRO A 13 19.57 0.82 9.19
CA PRO A 13 20.81 1.44 8.75
C PRO A 13 20.60 2.86 8.21
N VAL A 14 21.68 3.63 8.13
CA VAL A 14 21.67 4.94 7.46
C VAL A 14 21.23 4.77 5.99
N ASN A 15 20.45 5.72 5.48
CA ASN A 15 19.88 5.73 4.13
C ASN A 15 18.98 4.53 3.80
N HIS A 16 18.39 3.91 4.82
CA HIS A 16 17.42 2.84 4.65
C HIS A 16 16.14 3.15 5.42
N TYR A 17 15.07 2.45 5.04
CA TYR A 17 13.74 2.61 5.59
C TYR A 17 13.17 1.25 5.99
N PHE A 18 12.41 1.24 7.08
CA PHE A 18 11.62 0.08 7.50
C PHE A 18 10.17 0.34 7.14
N MET A 19 9.63 -0.47 6.24
CA MET A 19 8.27 -0.32 5.73
C MET A 19 7.36 -1.39 6.34
N MET A 20 6.13 -0.99 6.68
CA MET A 20 5.08 -1.91 7.13
C MET A 20 3.80 -1.62 6.36
N GLY A 21 3.10 -2.67 5.94
CA GLY A 21 1.77 -2.53 5.39
C GLY A 21 0.72 -2.34 6.48
N ASP A 22 -0.38 -1.66 6.15
CA ASP A 22 -1.49 -1.46 7.08
C ASP A 22 -2.26 -2.76 7.38
N ASN A 23 -2.38 -3.65 6.38
CA ASN A 23 -2.94 -4.99 6.56
C ASN A 23 -1.87 -5.94 7.11
N ARG A 24 -1.58 -5.80 8.42
CA ARG A 24 -0.42 -6.40 9.10
C ARG A 24 -0.28 -7.90 8.93
N ASP A 25 -1.37 -8.64 8.93
CA ASP A 25 -1.38 -10.11 8.80
C ASP A 25 -1.21 -10.59 7.37
N HIS A 26 -1.42 -9.70 6.39
CA HIS A 26 -1.36 -10.01 4.95
C HIS A 26 -0.37 -9.11 4.21
N SER A 27 0.66 -8.64 4.91
CA SER A 27 1.72 -7.83 4.31
C SER A 27 3.04 -8.57 4.36
N ASN A 28 3.64 -8.81 3.19
CA ASN A 28 5.06 -9.17 3.10
C ASN A 28 5.88 -7.88 3.10
N ASP A 29 6.34 -7.47 4.29
CA ASP A 29 7.02 -6.20 4.52
C ASP A 29 8.36 -6.37 5.24
N SER A 30 8.94 -5.29 5.77
CA SER A 30 10.28 -5.31 6.36
C SER A 30 10.42 -6.24 7.57
N ARG A 31 9.31 -6.70 8.17
CA ARG A 31 9.31 -7.72 9.24
C ARG A 31 9.62 -9.13 8.71
N LEU A 32 9.50 -9.34 7.40
CA LEU A 32 9.58 -10.62 6.71
C LEU A 32 10.68 -10.59 5.64
N ASP A 33 10.34 -10.83 4.37
CA ASP A 33 11.32 -11.11 3.32
C ASP A 33 11.80 -9.85 2.59
N VAL A 34 11.10 -8.71 2.76
CA VAL A 34 11.47 -7.45 2.09
C VAL A 34 12.72 -6.83 2.71
N GLY A 35 12.88 -6.91 4.03
CA GLY A 35 13.97 -6.26 4.75
C GLY A 35 13.94 -4.73 4.65
N TYR A 36 15.08 -4.08 4.83
CA TYR A 36 15.18 -2.61 4.76
C TYR A 36 15.22 -2.11 3.31
N VAL A 37 14.53 -1.01 3.04
CA VAL A 37 14.45 -0.39 1.70
C VAL A 37 15.48 0.74 1.59
N PRO A 38 16.44 0.67 0.65
CA PRO A 38 17.37 1.77 0.38
C PRO A 38 16.66 3.05 -0.08
N PHE A 39 17.21 4.21 0.28
CA PHE A 39 16.66 5.52 -0.12
C PHE A 39 16.50 5.66 -1.64
N GLU A 40 17.45 5.14 -2.43
CA GLU A 40 17.39 5.21 -3.90
C GLU A 40 16.17 4.49 -4.51
N ASN A 41 15.52 3.60 -3.77
CA ASN A 41 14.31 2.90 -4.22
C ASN A 41 13.02 3.69 -3.93
N LEU A 42 13.10 4.84 -3.26
CA LEU A 42 11.93 5.68 -3.00
C LEU A 42 11.59 6.54 -4.22
N VAL A 43 10.43 6.27 -4.82
CA VAL A 43 9.92 7.01 -5.98
C VAL A 43 9.13 8.26 -5.55
N GLY A 44 8.30 8.15 -4.51
CA GLY A 44 7.44 9.25 -4.05
C GLY A 44 6.41 8.82 -3.00
N ARG A 45 5.60 9.77 -2.51
CA ARG A 45 4.51 9.53 -1.56
C ARG A 45 3.19 9.26 -2.30
N ALA A 46 2.38 8.35 -1.77
CA ALA A 46 1.05 8.06 -2.30
C ALA A 46 0.00 8.96 -1.61
N ASP A 47 -0.18 10.18 -2.11
CA ASP A 47 -1.04 11.20 -1.48
C ASP A 47 -2.51 11.15 -1.93
N VAL A 48 -2.79 10.52 -3.09
CA VAL A 48 -4.09 10.60 -3.75
C VAL A 48 -4.53 9.25 -4.31
N ILE A 49 -5.79 8.87 -4.04
CA ILE A 49 -6.46 7.76 -4.72
C ILE A 49 -7.04 8.29 -6.04
N PHE A 50 -6.30 8.09 -7.14
CA PHE A 50 -6.71 8.59 -8.46
C PHE A 50 -7.78 7.72 -9.14
N PHE A 51 -7.93 6.46 -8.73
CA PHE A 51 -8.91 5.53 -9.31
C PHE A 51 -9.35 4.47 -8.29
N SER A 52 -10.65 4.24 -8.18
CA SER A 52 -11.23 3.19 -7.34
C SER A 52 -12.52 2.64 -7.94
N THR A 53 -12.61 1.32 -8.08
CA THR A 53 -13.78 0.61 -8.63
C THR A 53 -14.30 -0.41 -7.63
N ASP A 54 -15.60 -0.73 -7.72
CA ASP A 54 -16.23 -1.80 -6.96
C ASP A 54 -16.07 -3.19 -7.58
N GLN A 55 -15.31 -3.30 -8.68
CA GLN A 55 -15.05 -4.51 -9.46
C GLN A 55 -16.27 -5.01 -10.27
N SER A 56 -17.35 -4.23 -10.36
CA SER A 56 -18.50 -4.58 -11.20
C SER A 56 -18.25 -4.43 -12.69
N ALA A 57 -17.16 -3.74 -13.10
CA ALA A 57 -16.77 -3.53 -14.49
C ALA A 57 -15.31 -3.95 -14.76
N GLY A 58 -15.10 -4.66 -15.86
CA GLY A 58 -13.78 -4.98 -16.39
C GLY A 58 -13.12 -3.81 -17.11
N LEU A 59 -11.83 -3.94 -17.43
CA LEU A 59 -11.04 -2.88 -18.07
C LEU A 59 -11.58 -2.47 -19.46
N LEU A 60 -12.12 -3.41 -20.24
CA LEU A 60 -12.66 -3.10 -21.56
C LEU A 60 -14.12 -2.60 -21.52
N GLU A 61 -14.81 -2.74 -20.39
CA GLU A 61 -16.19 -2.31 -20.21
C GLU A 61 -16.25 -0.83 -19.78
N PHE A 62 -15.56 0.04 -20.52
CA PHE A 62 -15.41 1.46 -20.17
C PHE A 62 -16.76 2.19 -20.03
N TRP A 63 -17.81 1.70 -20.71
CA TRP A 63 -19.18 2.21 -20.58
C TRP A 63 -19.83 1.92 -19.21
N ARG A 64 -19.34 0.93 -18.45
CA ARG A 64 -19.82 0.59 -17.10
C ARG A 64 -19.01 1.29 -16.00
N TRP A 65 -17.89 1.92 -16.35
CA TRP A 65 -17.02 2.59 -15.38
C TRP A 65 -17.72 3.70 -14.59
N PRO A 66 -18.61 4.55 -15.17
CA PRO A 66 -19.26 5.61 -14.38
C PRO A 66 -20.05 5.09 -13.19
N THR A 67 -20.66 3.89 -13.30
CA THR A 67 -21.41 3.26 -12.20
C THR A 67 -20.53 2.42 -11.28
N ALA A 68 -19.49 1.77 -11.83
CA ALA A 68 -18.56 0.96 -11.04
C ALA A 68 -17.59 1.80 -10.19
N THR A 69 -17.41 3.07 -10.55
CA THR A 69 -16.49 3.98 -9.88
C THR A 69 -16.99 4.33 -8.48
N ARG A 70 -16.12 4.14 -7.49
CA ARG A 70 -16.37 4.54 -6.10
C ARG A 70 -16.04 6.02 -5.93
N TRP A 71 -16.93 6.89 -6.42
CA TRP A 71 -16.73 8.34 -6.45
C TRP A 71 -16.37 8.94 -5.09
N GLY A 72 -16.93 8.41 -3.99
CA GLY A 72 -16.62 8.87 -2.63
C GLY A 72 -15.25 8.47 -2.09
N ARG A 73 -14.36 7.87 -2.89
CA ARG A 73 -12.94 7.63 -2.54
C ARG A 73 -11.98 8.39 -3.45
N ILE A 74 -12.47 8.90 -4.56
CA ILE A 74 -11.66 9.65 -5.52
C ILE A 74 -11.60 11.08 -4.99
N PHE A 75 -10.39 11.61 -4.83
CA PHE A 75 -10.10 12.91 -4.20
C PHE A 75 -10.16 12.97 -2.67
N ASP A 76 -10.31 11.84 -1.98
CA ASP A 76 -9.94 11.80 -0.57
C ASP A 76 -8.41 11.98 -0.47
N LEU A 77 -8.00 13.06 0.18
CA LEU A 77 -6.61 13.23 0.60
C LEU A 77 -6.33 12.23 1.71
N ILE A 78 -5.27 11.45 1.53
CA ILE A 78 -4.74 10.61 2.61
C ILE A 78 -3.76 11.51 3.37
N ASP A 79 -4.24 12.17 4.43
CA ASP A 79 -3.39 12.93 5.37
C ASP A 79 -2.60 11.99 6.32
#